data_AF-A0A9W8RW96-F1
#
_entry.id   AF-A0A9W8RW96-F1
#
_cell.length_a   1.000
_cell.length_b   1.000
_cell.length_c   1.000
_cell.angle_alpha   90.00
_cell.angle_beta   90.00
_cell.angle_gamma   90.00
#
_symmetry.space_group_name_H-M   'P 1'
#
loop_
_entity.id
_entity.type
_entity.pdbx_description
1 polymer ?
#
loop_
_entity_poly.entity_id
_entity_poly.type
_entity_poly.pdbx_seq_one_letter_code
_entity_poly.pdbx_strand_id
1 'polypeptide(L)'
;MFPTLFRRMAASSKEPILKRAPLTVANNPYKARKVWPPNFKQLTVQQQLRFEKKYKRRIILASRAPRWVKAVKTAQLLTIIAALIWIFFYSEFEWWGQKYKPSEEIRRKTQYLFGVIDPEKRYERRPDAPPPPPPKDEPESK
;
A
#
# COMPACT_ATOMS: atom_id res chain seq x y z
N MET A 1 -23.06 -6.62 -47.23
CA MET A 1 -22.15 -6.60 -46.07
C MET A 1 -22.74 -7.25 -44.80
N PHE A 2 -23.68 -8.20 -44.93
CA PHE A 2 -24.34 -8.87 -43.78
C PHE A 2 -24.00 -10.36 -43.53
N PRO A 3 -23.26 -11.11 -44.39
CA PRO A 3 -23.09 -12.56 -44.16
C PRO A 3 -22.20 -12.87 -42.94
N THR A 4 -21.32 -11.94 -42.56
CA THR A 4 -20.47 -12.06 -41.37
C THR A 4 -21.25 -11.91 -40.06
N LEU A 5 -22.34 -11.13 -40.06
CA LEU A 5 -23.21 -10.94 -38.91
C LEU A 5 -24.08 -12.17 -38.65
N PHE A 6 -24.67 -12.75 -39.69
CA PHE A 6 -25.43 -14.00 -39.57
C PHE A 6 -24.56 -15.18 -39.11
N ARG A 7 -23.32 -15.28 -39.62
CA ARG A 7 -22.36 -16.29 -39.16
C ARG A 7 -21.96 -16.13 -37.69
N ARG A 8 -21.89 -14.89 -37.19
CA ARG A 8 -21.65 -14.61 -35.76
C ARG A 8 -22.86 -14.90 -34.89
N MET A 9 -24.07 -14.61 -35.35
CA MET A 9 -25.30 -14.93 -34.62
C MET A 9 -25.53 -16.44 -34.47
N ALA A 10 -25.29 -17.22 -35.55
CA ALA A 10 -25.39 -18.67 -35.48
C ALA A 10 -24.38 -19.30 -34.50
N ALA A 11 -23.17 -18.71 -34.37
CA ALA A 11 -22.17 -19.15 -33.39
C ALA A 11 -22.58 -18.90 -31.93
N SER A 12 -23.45 -17.92 -31.67
CA SER A 12 -23.95 -17.60 -30.32
C SER A 12 -24.89 -18.67 -29.74
N SER A 13 -25.40 -19.60 -30.57
CA SER A 13 -26.29 -20.68 -30.10
C SER A 13 -25.56 -21.82 -29.37
N LYS A 14 -24.22 -21.87 -29.45
CA LYS A 14 -23.38 -22.81 -28.69
C LYS A 14 -23.08 -22.35 -27.25
N GLU A 15 -23.70 -21.26 -26.81
CA GLU A 15 -23.55 -20.64 -25.49
C GLU A 15 -24.39 -21.22 -24.32
N PRO A 16 -25.12 -22.37 -24.36
CA PRO A 16 -25.84 -22.79 -23.16
C PRO A 16 -24.93 -23.43 -22.08
N ILE A 17 -23.67 -23.76 -22.41
CA ILE A 17 -22.73 -24.35 -21.45
C ILE A 17 -21.97 -23.26 -20.68
N LEU A 18 -21.70 -22.11 -21.31
CA LEU A 18 -20.91 -21.02 -20.72
C LEU A 18 -21.72 -20.08 -19.81
N LYS A 19 -23.05 -20.10 -19.91
CA LYS A 19 -23.95 -19.38 -18.99
C LYS A 19 -24.27 -20.13 -17.69
N ARG A 20 -23.86 -21.39 -17.57
CA ARG A 20 -23.87 -22.08 -16.28
C ARG A 20 -22.66 -21.60 -15.49
N ALA A 21 -22.84 -21.44 -14.17
CA ALA A 21 -21.84 -20.95 -13.21
C ALA A 21 -20.40 -21.32 -13.60
N PRO A 22 -19.41 -20.43 -13.39
CA PRO A 22 -18.03 -20.65 -13.80
C PRO A 22 -17.61 -22.07 -13.39
N LEU A 23 -17.09 -22.84 -14.35
CA LEU A 23 -16.70 -24.23 -14.11
C LEU A 23 -15.60 -24.26 -13.05
N THR A 24 -16.01 -24.48 -11.80
CA THR A 24 -15.10 -24.68 -10.67
C THR A 24 -14.57 -26.10 -10.71
N VAL A 25 -13.49 -26.38 -9.98
CA VAL A 25 -12.92 -27.74 -9.88
C VAL A 25 -13.98 -28.77 -9.45
N ALA A 26 -14.95 -28.36 -8.63
CA ALA A 26 -16.04 -29.22 -8.16
C ALA A 26 -17.18 -29.41 -9.18
N ASN A 27 -17.43 -28.45 -10.07
CA ASN A 27 -18.59 -28.44 -10.97
C ASN A 27 -18.23 -28.71 -12.44
N ASN A 28 -16.98 -29.04 -12.75
CA ASN A 28 -16.54 -29.22 -14.13
C ASN A 28 -16.90 -30.63 -14.66
N PRO A 29 -17.76 -30.75 -15.69
CA PRO A 29 -18.09 -32.04 -16.30
C PRO A 29 -16.89 -32.69 -17.01
N TYR A 30 -15.89 -31.89 -17.40
CA TYR A 30 -14.67 -32.36 -18.04
C TYR A 30 -13.56 -32.51 -17.00
N LYS A 31 -13.21 -33.75 -16.66
CA LYS A 31 -12.09 -34.04 -15.76
C LYS A 31 -10.76 -33.97 -16.50
N ALA A 32 -9.79 -33.31 -15.89
CA ALA A 32 -8.43 -33.29 -16.43
C ALA A 32 -7.84 -34.71 -16.39
N ARG A 33 -7.31 -35.20 -17.52
CA ARG A 33 -6.63 -36.50 -17.60
C ARG A 33 -5.43 -36.62 -16.66
N LYS A 34 -4.79 -35.48 -16.34
CA LYS A 34 -3.66 -35.39 -15.43
C LYS A 34 -4.05 -34.50 -14.26
N VAL A 35 -3.92 -35.03 -13.04
CA VAL A 35 -4.18 -34.26 -11.82
C VAL A 35 -3.14 -33.16 -11.69
N TRP A 36 -3.62 -31.93 -11.50
CA TRP A 36 -2.83 -30.76 -11.15
C TRP A 36 -3.25 -30.33 -9.74
N PRO A 37 -2.33 -29.96 -8.83
CA PRO A 37 -0.88 -29.90 -8.96
C PRO A 37 -0.20 -31.28 -8.92
N PRO A 38 0.94 -31.47 -9.60
CA PRO A 38 1.74 -32.68 -9.42
C PRO A 38 2.35 -32.73 -8.02
N ASN A 39 2.38 -33.91 -7.40
CA ASN A 39 3.04 -34.14 -6.12
C ASN A 39 4.56 -34.04 -6.25
N PHE A 40 5.15 -32.87 -5.99
CA PHE A 40 6.58 -32.62 -6.19
C PHE A 40 7.49 -33.64 -5.48
N LYS A 41 7.11 -34.15 -4.31
CA LYS A 41 7.87 -35.14 -3.55
C LYS A 41 8.03 -36.50 -4.25
N GLN A 42 7.12 -36.86 -5.16
CA GLN A 42 7.13 -38.12 -5.89
C GLN A 42 7.87 -38.04 -7.23
N LEU A 43 8.26 -36.82 -7.67
CA LEU A 43 8.95 -36.61 -8.93
C LEU A 43 10.46 -36.77 -8.80
N THR A 44 11.10 -37.23 -9.88
CA THR A 44 12.56 -37.20 -9.99
C THR A 44 13.09 -35.76 -9.97
N VAL A 45 14.28 -35.56 -9.42
CA VAL A 45 14.94 -34.24 -9.29
C VAL A 45 15.03 -33.52 -10.63
N GLN A 46 15.32 -34.24 -11.72
CA GLN A 46 15.36 -33.65 -13.06
C GLN A 46 14.01 -33.06 -13.49
N GLN A 47 12.91 -33.74 -13.17
CA GLN A 47 11.58 -33.26 -13.50
C GLN A 47 11.20 -32.05 -12.64
N GLN A 48 11.53 -32.08 -11.35
CA GLN A 48 11.35 -30.94 -10.44
C GLN A 48 12.06 -29.68 -10.98
N LEU A 49 13.34 -29.81 -11.36
CA LEU A 49 14.11 -28.70 -11.94
C LEU A 49 13.50 -28.17 -13.25
N ARG A 50 12.96 -29.05 -14.11
CA ARG A 50 12.25 -28.64 -15.33
C ARG A 50 11.00 -27.82 -15.00
N PHE A 51 10.22 -28.24 -14.01
CA PHE A 51 9.03 -27.49 -13.58
C PHE A 51 9.39 -26.16 -12.95
N GLU A 52 10.42 -26.12 -12.11
CA GLU A 52 10.91 -24.88 -11.50
C GLU A 52 11.36 -23.88 -12.58
N LYS A 53 12.17 -24.30 -13.54
CA LYS A 53 12.57 -23.47 -14.67
C LYS A 53 11.37 -22.96 -15.47
N LYS A 54 10.38 -23.83 -15.73
CA LYS A 54 9.15 -23.45 -16.44
C LYS A 54 8.32 -22.43 -15.64
N TYR A 55 8.22 -22.61 -14.33
CA TYR A 55 7.50 -21.71 -13.43
C TYR A 55 8.17 -20.34 -13.38
N LYS A 56 9.48 -20.28 -13.13
CA LYS A 56 10.25 -19.02 -13.13
C LYS A 56 10.09 -18.26 -14.44
N ARG A 57 10.20 -18.95 -15.59
CA ARG A 57 9.96 -18.35 -16.92
C ARG A 57 8.56 -17.76 -17.04
N ARG A 58 7.52 -18.48 -16.60
CA ARG A 58 6.13 -18.01 -16.65
C ARG A 58 5.89 -16.82 -15.75
N ILE A 59 6.46 -16.81 -14.54
CA ILE A 59 6.39 -15.64 -13.64
C ILE A 59 7.05 -14.44 -14.30
N ILE A 60 8.24 -14.61 -14.88
CA ILE A 60 8.96 -13.51 -15.56
C ILE A 60 8.12 -12.96 -16.72
N LEU A 61 7.48 -13.83 -17.50
CA LEU A 61 6.58 -13.39 -18.58
C LEU A 61 5.32 -12.71 -18.05
N ALA A 62 4.68 -13.25 -17.01
CA ALA A 62 3.50 -12.66 -16.40
C ALA A 62 3.80 -11.32 -15.72
N SER A 63 4.98 -11.19 -15.10
CA SER A 63 5.44 -9.98 -14.43
C SER A 63 5.99 -8.93 -15.41
N ARG A 64 6.20 -9.29 -16.68
CA ARG A 64 6.63 -8.39 -17.77
C ARG A 64 5.54 -7.39 -18.23
N ALA A 65 4.42 -7.31 -17.51
CA ALA A 65 3.39 -6.28 -17.64
C ALA A 65 3.97 -4.86 -17.92
N PRO A 66 3.24 -3.99 -18.64
CA PRO A 66 3.77 -2.73 -19.19
C PRO A 66 4.43 -1.87 -18.10
N ARG A 67 5.76 -1.81 -18.15
CA ARG A 67 6.60 -1.13 -17.15
C ARG A 67 6.33 0.37 -17.11
N TRP A 68 6.00 0.96 -18.25
CA TRP A 68 5.72 2.39 -18.35
C TRP A 68 4.52 2.82 -17.51
N VAL A 69 3.39 2.11 -17.62
CA VAL A 69 2.18 2.42 -16.84
C VAL A 69 2.44 2.27 -15.34
N LYS A 70 3.18 1.22 -14.94
CA LYS A 70 3.58 1.05 -13.53
C LYS A 70 4.49 2.20 -13.07
N ALA A 71 5.49 2.58 -13.87
CA ALA A 71 6.42 3.66 -13.56
C ALA A 71 5.71 5.00 -13.42
N VAL A 72 4.78 5.33 -14.32
CA VAL A 72 3.98 6.56 -14.24
C VAL A 72 3.11 6.55 -12.99
N LYS A 73 2.44 5.44 -12.67
CA LYS A 73 1.65 5.33 -11.43
C LYS A 73 2.50 5.48 -10.18
N THR A 74 3.69 4.89 -10.14
CA THR A 74 4.62 5.05 -9.02
C THR A 74 5.14 6.49 -8.92
N ALA A 75 5.44 7.14 -10.04
CA ALA A 75 5.85 8.55 -10.05
C ALA A 75 4.71 9.47 -9.59
N GLN A 76 3.47 9.21 -10.02
CA GLN A 76 2.29 9.94 -9.56
C GLN A 76 2.09 9.77 -8.04
N LEU A 77 2.22 8.54 -7.52
CA LEU A 77 2.12 8.31 -6.09
C LEU A 77 3.24 9.00 -5.30
N LEU A 78 4.48 8.94 -5.79
CA LEU A 78 5.62 9.62 -5.17
C LEU A 78 5.46 11.15 -5.19
N THR A 79 4.96 11.72 -6.29
CA THR A 79 4.72 13.17 -6.39
C THR A 79 3.60 13.62 -5.46
N ILE A 80 2.52 12.84 -5.31
CA ILE A 80 1.46 13.11 -4.32
C ILE A 80 2.05 13.08 -2.90
N ILE A 81 2.83 12.05 -2.56
CA ILE A 81 3.46 11.96 -1.23
C ILE A 81 4.41 13.15 -0.99
N ALA A 82 5.25 13.50 -1.98
CA ALA A 82 6.16 14.63 -1.87
C ALA A 82 5.40 15.95 -1.69
N ALA A 83 4.31 16.17 -2.42
CA ALA A 83 3.46 17.34 -2.27
C ALA A 83 2.80 17.38 -0.88
N LEU A 84 2.31 16.25 -0.37
CA LEU A 84 1.75 16.17 0.98
C LEU A 84 2.79 16.49 2.07
N ILE A 85 4.01 15.96 1.94
CA ILE A 85 5.11 16.28 2.87
C ILE A 85 5.43 17.78 2.82
N TRP A 86 5.55 18.34 1.61
CA TRP A 86 5.84 19.75 1.43
C TRP A 86 4.76 20.64 2.02
N ILE A 87 3.49 20.36 1.72
CA ILE A 87 2.35 21.06 2.32
C ILE A 87 2.45 20.93 3.84
N PHE A 88 2.54 19.72 4.39
CA PHE A 88 2.58 19.50 5.83
C PHE A 88 3.69 20.27 6.57
N PHE A 89 4.86 20.44 5.95
CA PHE A 89 5.98 21.16 6.56
C PHE A 89 5.93 22.67 6.38
N TYR A 90 5.44 23.16 5.24
CA TYR A 90 5.56 24.58 4.86
C TYR A 90 4.24 25.33 4.82
N SER A 91 3.08 24.66 4.84
CA SER A 91 1.80 25.35 4.88
C SER A 91 1.50 25.82 6.29
N GLU A 92 1.31 27.13 6.44
CA GLU A 92 0.68 27.72 7.61
C GLU A 92 -0.84 27.69 7.37
N PHE A 93 -1.52 26.71 7.96
CA PHE A 93 -2.97 26.60 7.80
C PHE A 93 -3.65 27.57 8.75
N GLU A 94 -4.47 28.48 8.24
CA GLU A 94 -5.35 29.29 9.08
C GLU A 94 -6.73 28.65 9.13
N TRP A 95 -7.07 28.07 10.27
CA TRP A 95 -8.41 27.55 10.51
C TRP A 95 -9.12 28.47 11.50
N TRP A 96 -10.16 29.18 11.02
CA TRP A 96 -10.99 30.08 11.84
C TRP A 96 -10.19 31.20 12.56
N GLY A 97 -9.24 31.82 11.85
CA GLY A 97 -8.42 32.92 12.37
C GLY A 97 -7.28 32.50 13.30
N GLN A 98 -7.11 31.21 13.58
CA GLN A 98 -5.94 30.70 14.29
C GLN A 98 -4.90 30.15 13.31
N LYS A 99 -3.68 30.68 13.40
CA LYS A 99 -2.51 30.21 12.62
C LYS A 99 -2.04 28.87 13.17
N TYR A 100 -2.15 27.82 12.38
CA TYR A 100 -1.78 26.47 12.75
C TYR A 100 -0.61 25.98 11.90
N LYS A 101 0.46 25.53 12.57
CA LYS A 101 1.66 24.96 11.96
C LYS A 101 1.78 23.48 12.35
N PRO A 102 1.38 22.54 11.46
CA PRO A 102 1.38 21.11 11.78
C PRO A 102 2.76 20.56 12.20
N SER A 103 3.83 21.11 11.65
CA SER A 103 5.21 20.72 11.96
C SER A 103 5.63 21.05 13.39
N GLU A 104 5.11 22.13 13.97
CA GLU A 104 5.41 22.52 15.36
C GLU A 104 4.80 21.55 16.36
N GLU A 105 3.58 21.06 16.12
CA GLU A 105 2.95 20.07 16.99
C GLU A 105 3.68 18.73 16.97
N ILE A 106 4.12 18.27 15.81
CA ILE A 106 4.91 17.05 15.71
C ILE A 106 6.23 17.23 16.44
N ARG A 107 6.89 18.39 16.29
CA ARG A 107 8.14 18.70 17.00
C ARG A 107 7.95 18.69 18.51
N ARG A 108 6.86 19.31 19.01
CA ARG A 108 6.47 19.26 20.42
C ARG A 108 6.26 17.80 20.86
N LYS A 109 5.39 17.04 20.18
CA LYS A 109 5.10 15.62 20.50
C LYS A 109 6.31 14.70 20.44
N THR A 110 7.22 14.89 19.47
CA THR A 110 8.46 14.12 19.40
C THR A 110 9.43 14.52 20.51
N GLN A 111 9.56 15.80 20.85
CA GLN A 111 10.34 16.23 22.02
C GLN A 111 9.81 15.62 23.33
N TYR A 112 8.49 15.52 23.50
CA TYR A 112 7.85 14.84 24.62
C TYR A 112 8.08 13.32 24.59
N LEU A 113 7.90 12.66 23.43
CA LEU A 113 8.05 11.21 23.27
C LEU A 113 9.51 10.74 23.44
N PHE A 114 10.47 11.55 22.99
CA PHE A 114 11.89 11.30 23.15
C PHE A 114 12.46 11.84 24.48
N GLY A 115 11.61 12.34 25.39
CA GLY A 115 11.97 12.69 26.75
C GLY A 115 13.03 13.80 26.89
N VAL A 116 13.25 14.60 25.85
CA VAL A 116 14.44 15.47 25.80
C VAL A 116 14.23 16.77 26.58
N ILE A 117 13.02 17.31 26.69
CA ILE A 117 12.69 18.42 27.61
C ILE A 117 11.17 18.40 27.88
N ASP A 118 10.76 17.93 29.04
CA ASP A 118 9.53 18.43 29.68
C ASP A 118 9.99 19.59 30.59
N PRO A 119 9.69 20.87 30.29
CA PRO A 119 10.11 21.98 31.15
C PRO A 119 9.64 21.80 32.59
N GLU A 120 8.47 21.20 32.78
CA GLU A 120 7.85 20.96 34.08
C GLU A 120 8.47 19.74 34.80
N LYS A 121 8.74 18.64 34.08
CA LYS A 121 9.41 17.46 34.67
C LYS A 121 10.90 17.65 34.91
N ARG A 122 11.51 18.69 34.32
CA ARG A 122 12.88 19.11 34.66
C ARG A 122 13.03 19.50 36.13
N TYR A 123 11.91 19.79 36.81
CA TYR A 123 11.83 20.15 38.22
C TYR A 123 11.14 19.07 39.09
N GLU A 124 10.89 17.87 38.56
CA GLU A 124 10.63 16.69 39.41
C GLU A 124 11.97 16.30 40.08
N ARG A 125 12.21 16.95 41.22
CA ARG A 125 13.49 17.09 41.91
C ARG A 125 13.94 15.81 42.62
N ARG A 126 15.25 15.57 42.60
CA ARG A 126 15.94 14.87 43.70
C ARG A 126 15.64 15.60 45.01
N PRO A 127 15.51 14.90 46.15
CA PRO A 127 15.13 15.49 47.44
C PRO A 127 16.02 16.66 47.90
N ASP A 128 17.22 16.82 47.33
CA ASP A 128 18.25 17.74 47.81
C ASP A 128 18.28 19.11 47.09
N ALA A 129 17.35 19.42 46.19
CA ALA A 129 17.41 20.64 45.37
C ALA A 129 16.77 21.88 46.03
N PRO A 130 17.39 23.08 45.98
CA PRO A 130 16.90 24.33 46.61
C PRO A 130 15.67 24.91 45.90
N PRO A 131 14.68 25.51 46.61
CA PRO A 131 13.34 25.87 46.09
C PRO A 131 13.39 26.79 44.86
N PRO A 132 12.41 26.70 43.93
CA PRO A 132 12.45 27.47 42.68
C PRO A 132 12.21 28.97 42.96
N PRO A 133 12.85 29.88 42.19
CA PRO A 133 12.54 31.30 42.26
C PRO A 133 11.10 31.54 41.77
N PRO A 134 10.37 32.52 42.34
CA PRO A 134 9.00 32.81 41.95
C PRO A 134 8.92 33.23 40.46
N PRO A 135 7.79 32.95 39.79
CA PRO A 135 7.60 33.33 38.39
C PRO A 135 7.74 34.85 38.24
N LYS A 136 8.45 35.27 37.18
CA LYS A 136 8.52 36.70 36.82
C LYS A 136 7.23 37.05 36.11
N ASP A 137 6.48 38.01 36.67
CA ASP A 137 5.30 38.57 36.03
C ASP A 137 5.73 39.22 34.70
N GLU A 138 5.28 38.65 33.57
CA GLU A 138 5.45 39.27 32.27
C GLU A 138 4.51 40.48 32.17
N PRO A 139 4.97 41.66 31.73
CA PRO A 139 4.10 42.84 31.64
C PRO A 139 3.07 42.66 30.53
N GLU A 140 1.79 42.80 30.91
CA GLU A 140 0.64 42.85 30.02
C GLU A 140 0.88 43.83 28.87
N SER A 141 0.91 43.32 27.63
CA SER A 141 0.90 44.13 26.42
C SER A 141 -0.48 44.77 26.27
N LYS A 142 -0.54 46.09 26.39
CA LYS A 142 -1.66 46.93 25.92
C LYS A 142 -1.76 46.99 24.40
#